data_AF-A0AAE0ZFQ9-F1
#
_entry.id   AF-A0AAE0ZFQ9-F1
#
_cell.length_a   1.000
_cell.length_b   1.000
_cell.length_c   1.000
_cell.angle_alpha   90.00
_cell.angle_beta   90.00
_cell.angle_gamma   90.00
#
_symmetry.space_group_name_H-M   'P 1'
#
loop_
_entity.id
_entity.type
_entity.pdbx_description
1 polymer ?
#
loop_
_entity_poly.entity_id
_entity_poly.type
_entity_poly.pdbx_seq_one_letter_code
_entity_poly.pdbx_strand_id
1 'polypeptide(L)'
;MAAIKKFFEKRKLNVKFKKAGEGHRLDESPSASSSRASHAQTMTPRTSGSRGPESDAARKAAAEAALARMEVKQQSKTADGMVIQRARMKREMEAEKKRLMEAEAKGAAARAVPKEVVQDGAPMLGAVLFKCPDIGPQVLPREEMESAIHRFLLDNYEDEPELTSALMIYTLNKNKEKIKVCIETLIKYLDNIINNPSEEKYWKIRQSNKAFQERVACMKGTEEFLLAAGFSLKSLPFEDGEAMFYVFDEELAQDGERLQNMKDVLLQAEPIRPELDRDTKVFHPSNSASKFNIPDEFYTISPEELKKEHQRREEATEKLGMLRTKAMRERDEQRELRKYRYTLLRVRFPDGVILQGVFRANESMKSAFEFVRENLQNNWIPFHLATSTGSKLQEEEGTLAELGLAPATLLNFSWDPSVMSEVAAQQGQAITKIFLTGDLLSTIQQL
;
A
#
# COMPACT_ATOMS: atom_id res chain seq x y z
N MET A 1 -9.95 -25.87 15.70
CA MET A 1 -9.97 -24.65 16.56
C MET A 1 -9.67 -24.90 18.06
N ALA A 2 -9.12 -26.07 18.47
CA ALA A 2 -8.86 -26.36 19.89
C ALA A 2 -7.44 -25.97 20.39
N ALA A 3 -6.46 -25.81 19.49
CA ALA A 3 -5.08 -25.46 19.84
C ALA A 3 -4.90 -24.00 20.25
N ILE A 4 -5.63 -23.08 19.60
CA ILE A 4 -5.58 -21.64 19.89
C ILE A 4 -6.21 -21.33 21.26
N LYS A 5 -7.27 -22.04 21.65
CA LYS A 5 -7.92 -21.83 22.96
C LYS A 5 -7.01 -22.23 24.13
N LYS A 6 -6.26 -23.33 23.99
CA LYS A 6 -5.22 -23.76 24.95
C LYS A 6 -4.04 -22.78 25.04
N PHE A 7 -3.68 -22.11 23.94
CA PHE A 7 -2.63 -21.09 23.91
C PHE A 7 -3.00 -19.85 24.75
N PHE A 8 -4.25 -19.41 24.69
CA PHE A 8 -4.73 -18.26 25.48
C PHE A 8 -4.93 -18.56 26.97
N GLU A 9 -5.31 -19.79 27.34
CA GLU A 9 -5.41 -20.21 28.75
C GLU A 9 -4.03 -20.27 29.44
N LYS A 10 -3.00 -20.77 28.73
CA LYS A 10 -1.62 -20.84 29.24
C LYS A 10 -1.03 -19.44 29.51
N ARG A 11 -1.38 -18.43 28.70
CA ARG A 11 -1.00 -17.02 28.95
C ARG A 11 -1.76 -16.41 30.13
N LYS A 12 -3.05 -16.73 30.32
CA LYS A 12 -3.83 -16.24 31.47
C LYS A 12 -3.34 -16.81 32.82
N LEU A 13 -2.85 -18.04 32.84
CA LEU A 13 -2.23 -18.64 34.05
C LEU A 13 -0.88 -18.01 34.39
N ASN A 14 -0.03 -17.73 33.40
CA ASN A 14 1.28 -17.09 33.63
C ASN A 14 1.18 -15.65 34.15
N VAL A 15 0.13 -14.90 33.79
CA VAL A 15 -0.13 -13.56 34.32
C VAL A 15 -0.56 -13.59 35.78
N LYS A 16 -1.22 -14.67 36.24
CA LYS A 16 -1.62 -14.82 37.65
C LYS A 16 -0.44 -15.20 38.56
N PHE A 17 0.55 -15.95 38.06
CA PHE A 17 1.75 -16.29 38.85
C PHE A 17 2.74 -15.12 38.99
N LYS A 18 2.87 -14.25 37.98
CA LYS A 18 3.72 -13.04 38.08
C LYS A 18 3.17 -11.94 38.99
N LYS A 19 1.92 -12.04 39.43
CA LYS A 19 1.26 -11.08 40.34
C LYS A 19 1.29 -11.53 41.81
N ALA A 20 1.78 -12.73 42.08
CA ALA A 20 2.17 -13.17 43.42
C ALA A 20 3.66 -12.83 43.59
N GLY A 21 4.00 -11.94 44.52
CA GLY A 21 5.36 -11.44 44.72
C GLY A 21 6.39 -12.53 45.03
N GLU A 22 7.67 -12.14 45.01
CA GLU A 22 8.82 -13.02 45.28
C GLU A 22 8.66 -13.79 46.59
N GLY A 23 8.76 -15.13 46.51
CA GLY A 23 8.76 -15.99 47.68
C GLY A 23 10.08 -15.85 48.46
N HIS A 24 9.97 -15.64 49.76
CA HIS A 24 11.10 -15.68 50.70
C HIS A 24 11.19 -17.08 51.32
N ARG A 25 12.41 -17.64 51.44
CA ARG A 25 12.68 -18.89 52.17
C ARG A 25 12.88 -18.57 53.66
N LEU A 26 12.56 -19.55 54.52
CA LEU A 26 12.41 -19.44 55.98
C LEU A 26 13.74 -19.46 56.76
N ASP A 27 14.84 -18.99 56.17
CA ASP A 27 16.16 -19.05 56.79
C ASP A 27 17.05 -17.88 56.39
N GLU A 28 16.74 -16.65 56.82
CA GLU A 28 17.79 -15.67 57.12
C GLU A 28 17.24 -14.47 57.93
N SER A 29 17.92 -14.15 59.04
CA SER A 29 17.62 -13.04 59.96
C SER A 29 18.47 -11.80 59.61
N PRO A 30 17.95 -10.56 59.71
CA PRO A 30 18.79 -9.37 59.55
C PRO A 30 19.32 -8.86 60.89
N SER A 31 20.60 -8.51 60.94
CA SER A 31 21.26 -7.84 62.07
C SER A 31 21.71 -6.42 61.73
N ALA A 32 21.38 -5.51 62.65
CA ALA A 32 22.12 -4.33 63.13
C ALA A 32 22.55 -3.22 62.14
N SER A 33 21.97 -2.00 62.24
CA SER A 33 22.52 -0.81 62.95
C SER A 33 23.32 0.12 62.00
N SER A 34 23.45 1.44 62.14
CA SER A 34 23.15 2.44 63.17
C SER A 34 23.28 3.87 62.60
N SER A 35 22.63 4.83 63.28
CA SER A 35 23.01 6.27 63.46
C SER A 35 22.85 7.22 62.25
N ARG A 36 22.50 8.51 62.39
CA ARG A 36 22.59 9.46 63.53
C ARG A 36 21.67 10.68 63.29
N ALA A 37 21.30 11.35 64.39
CA ALA A 37 20.30 12.42 64.52
C ALA A 37 20.87 13.85 64.49
N SER A 38 20.00 14.87 64.38
CA SER A 38 19.90 16.04 65.30
C SER A 38 18.75 17.00 64.88
N HIS A 39 17.76 17.20 65.77
CA HIS A 39 17.43 18.43 66.55
C HIS A 39 16.60 19.49 65.79
N ALA A 40 15.56 20.15 66.34
CA ALA A 40 14.97 20.15 67.67
C ALA A 40 13.58 20.86 67.68
N GLN A 41 12.73 20.46 68.64
CA GLN A 41 11.84 21.29 69.49
C GLN A 41 10.63 22.06 68.87
N THR A 42 9.45 22.18 69.48
CA THR A 42 8.64 21.52 70.54
C THR A 42 7.32 22.31 70.59
N MET A 43 6.17 21.65 70.85
CA MET A 43 5.12 22.06 71.83
C MET A 43 3.84 21.23 71.63
N THR A 44 3.27 20.82 72.76
CA THR A 44 2.19 19.84 73.02
C THR A 44 0.81 20.54 73.17
N PRO A 45 -0.27 19.92 73.71
CA PRO A 45 -0.84 18.56 73.57
C PRO A 45 -2.35 18.60 73.22
N ARG A 46 -2.98 17.46 72.86
CA ARG A 46 -4.08 16.83 73.65
C ARG A 46 -4.90 15.76 72.92
N THR A 47 -5.31 14.81 73.76
CA THR A 47 -6.48 13.91 73.74
C THR A 47 -6.50 12.69 72.82
N SER A 48 -6.25 11.58 73.51
CA SER A 48 -6.64 10.19 73.27
C SER A 48 -8.05 9.97 72.73
N GLY A 49 -8.14 9.13 71.70
CA GLY A 49 -9.28 8.28 71.42
C GLY A 49 -8.76 6.96 70.84
N SER A 50 -8.87 5.87 71.60
CA SER A 50 -8.46 4.54 71.15
C SER A 50 -9.43 4.01 70.10
N ARG A 51 -8.91 3.48 69.00
CA ARG A 51 -9.59 2.51 68.13
C ARG A 51 -8.62 1.34 67.93
N GLY A 52 -9.13 0.12 68.13
CA GLY A 52 -8.35 -1.12 68.22
C GLY A 52 -7.59 -1.51 66.94
N PRO A 53 -6.82 -2.62 66.97
CA PRO A 53 -5.95 -3.01 65.88
C PRO A 53 -6.78 -3.34 64.62
N GLU A 54 -6.65 -2.53 63.59
CA GLU A 54 -7.28 -2.77 62.29
C GLU A 54 -6.71 -4.07 61.68
N SER A 55 -7.58 -4.94 61.15
CA SER A 55 -7.17 -6.21 60.54
C SER A 55 -6.25 -5.98 59.35
N ASP A 56 -5.35 -6.92 59.05
CA ASP A 56 -4.43 -6.83 57.89
C ASP A 56 -5.18 -6.63 56.56
N ALA A 57 -6.43 -7.10 56.48
CA ALA A 57 -7.34 -6.86 55.36
C ALA A 57 -7.76 -5.39 55.24
N ALA A 58 -8.07 -4.72 56.36
CA ALA A 58 -8.37 -3.29 56.38
C ALA A 58 -7.13 -2.46 55.99
N ARG A 59 -5.94 -2.87 56.44
CA ARG A 59 -4.68 -2.21 56.10
C ARG A 59 -4.31 -2.37 54.62
N LYS A 60 -4.53 -3.56 54.05
CA LYS A 60 -4.33 -3.83 52.62
C LYS A 60 -5.36 -3.12 51.73
N ALA A 61 -6.63 -3.10 52.14
CA ALA A 61 -7.67 -2.34 51.45
C ALA A 61 -7.42 -0.83 51.53
N ALA A 62 -6.92 -0.32 52.66
CA ALA A 62 -6.52 1.07 52.80
C ALA A 62 -5.29 1.42 51.93
N ALA A 63 -4.32 0.50 51.82
CA ALA A 63 -3.16 0.67 50.94
C ALA A 63 -3.54 0.64 49.45
N GLU A 64 -4.42 -0.28 49.04
CA GLU A 64 -4.95 -0.36 47.68
C GLU A 64 -5.81 0.87 47.34
N ALA A 65 -6.65 1.32 48.27
CA ALA A 65 -7.42 2.56 48.14
C ALA A 65 -6.51 3.81 48.11
N ALA A 66 -5.38 3.80 48.82
CA ALA A 66 -4.39 4.87 48.78
C ALA A 66 -3.64 4.89 47.44
N LEU A 67 -3.29 3.73 46.87
CA LEU A 67 -2.68 3.64 45.54
C LEU A 67 -3.65 4.08 44.44
N ALA A 68 -4.91 3.68 44.49
CA ALA A 68 -5.94 4.15 43.56
C ALA A 68 -6.13 5.67 43.65
N ARG A 69 -6.07 6.25 44.86
CA ARG A 69 -6.10 7.71 45.06
C ARG A 69 -4.83 8.39 44.54
N MET A 70 -3.66 7.74 44.61
CA MET A 70 -2.43 8.27 44.02
C MET A 70 -2.46 8.21 42.49
N GLU A 71 -2.95 7.13 41.88
CA GLU A 71 -3.12 7.02 40.42
C GLU A 71 -4.11 8.05 39.88
N VAL A 72 -5.27 8.21 40.51
CA VAL A 72 -6.26 9.25 40.14
C VAL A 72 -5.68 10.66 40.29
N LYS A 73 -4.87 10.89 41.33
CA LYS A 73 -4.17 12.19 41.55
C LYS A 73 -2.99 12.39 40.59
N GLN A 74 -2.37 11.33 40.08
CA GLN A 74 -1.34 11.39 39.02
C GLN A 74 -2.00 11.65 37.65
N GLN A 75 -3.14 11.03 37.37
CA GLN A 75 -3.95 11.30 36.18
C GLN A 75 -4.54 12.72 36.19
N SER A 76 -5.00 13.22 37.34
CA SER A 76 -5.51 14.61 37.44
C SER A 76 -4.38 15.64 37.30
N LYS A 77 -3.20 15.40 37.88
CA LYS A 77 -2.04 16.28 37.73
C LYS A 77 -1.48 16.31 36.30
N THR A 78 -1.53 15.20 35.58
CA THR A 78 -1.12 15.13 34.17
C THR A 78 -2.16 15.77 33.26
N ALA A 79 -3.46 15.62 33.55
CA ALA A 79 -4.53 16.34 32.86
C ALA A 79 -4.46 17.87 33.08
N ASP A 80 -4.25 18.33 34.31
CA ASP A 80 -4.05 19.76 34.63
C ASP A 80 -2.78 20.31 33.98
N GLY A 81 -1.68 19.55 34.00
CA GLY A 81 -0.43 19.92 33.31
C GLY A 81 -0.61 20.11 31.81
N MET A 82 -1.41 19.24 31.16
CA MET A 82 -1.70 19.33 29.72
C MET A 82 -2.62 20.50 29.38
N VAL A 83 -3.58 20.83 30.25
CA VAL A 83 -4.48 22.00 30.11
C VAL A 83 -3.69 23.32 30.26
N ILE A 84 -2.79 23.39 31.25
CA ILE A 84 -1.92 24.54 31.48
C ILE A 84 -0.95 24.74 30.30
N GLN A 85 -0.35 23.65 29.79
CA GLN A 85 0.51 23.69 28.61
C GLN A 85 -0.25 24.19 27.37
N ARG A 86 -1.48 23.71 27.14
CA ARG A 86 -2.32 24.15 26.00
C ARG A 86 -2.71 25.63 26.10
N ALA A 87 -3.05 26.11 27.30
CA ALA A 87 -3.39 27.52 27.51
C ALA A 87 -2.19 28.46 27.33
N ARG A 88 -1.00 28.04 27.78
CA ARG A 88 0.25 28.80 27.56
C ARG A 88 0.62 28.86 26.08
N MET A 89 0.54 27.72 25.39
CA MET A 89 0.84 27.62 23.96
C MET A 89 -0.14 28.44 23.11
N LYS A 90 -1.44 28.45 23.44
CA LYS A 90 -2.44 29.29 22.77
C LYS A 90 -2.18 30.79 22.95
N ARG A 91 -1.77 31.23 24.15
CA ARG A 91 -1.40 32.63 24.40
C ARG A 91 -0.15 33.05 23.65
N GLU A 92 0.85 32.18 23.55
CA GLU A 92 2.07 32.43 22.78
C GLU A 92 1.74 32.58 21.27
N MET A 93 0.87 31.72 20.73
CA MET A 93 0.40 31.81 19.34
C MET A 93 -0.40 33.09 19.04
N GLU A 94 -1.30 33.51 19.95
CA GLU A 94 -2.08 34.76 19.78
C GLU A 94 -1.19 36.01 19.84
N ALA A 95 -0.18 36.03 20.73
CA ALA A 95 0.78 37.12 20.82
C ALA A 95 1.68 37.21 19.57
N GLU A 96 2.07 36.07 19.03
CA GLU A 96 2.86 35.97 17.80
C GLU A 96 2.06 36.44 16.58
N LYS A 97 0.78 36.04 16.46
CA LYS A 97 -0.16 36.50 15.42
C LYS A 97 -0.34 38.02 15.43
N LYS A 98 -0.38 38.64 16.61
CA LYS A 98 -0.49 40.11 16.75
C LYS A 98 0.77 40.83 16.25
N ARG A 99 1.97 40.33 16.61
CA ARG A 99 3.25 40.86 16.11
C ARG A 99 3.37 40.76 14.59
N LEU A 100 2.85 39.69 14.03
CA LEU A 100 2.78 39.43 12.59
C LEU A 100 1.90 40.45 11.85
N MET A 101 0.71 40.72 12.38
CA MET A 101 -0.23 41.69 11.82
C MET A 101 0.38 43.10 11.80
N GLU A 102 1.17 43.44 12.82
CA GLU A 102 1.95 44.68 12.89
C GLU A 102 3.12 44.70 11.88
N ALA A 103 3.75 43.57 11.59
CA ALA A 103 4.81 43.44 10.58
C ALA A 103 4.25 43.50 9.15
N GLU A 104 3.09 42.88 8.89
CA GLU A 104 2.37 42.92 7.61
C GLU A 104 1.92 44.34 7.28
N ALA A 105 1.39 45.07 8.26
CA ALA A 105 1.02 46.48 8.10
C ALA A 105 2.22 47.39 7.76
N LYS A 106 3.43 47.04 8.23
CA LYS A 106 4.67 47.77 7.91
C LYS A 106 5.29 47.36 6.57
N GLY A 107 5.13 46.11 6.16
CA GLY A 107 5.69 45.55 4.91
C GLY A 107 4.88 45.83 3.65
N ALA A 108 3.58 46.15 3.78
CA ALA A 108 2.70 46.44 2.64
C ALA A 108 3.12 47.68 1.80
N ALA A 109 3.96 48.56 2.35
CA ALA A 109 4.43 49.79 1.68
C ALA A 109 5.61 49.58 0.70
N ALA A 110 6.24 48.40 0.66
CA ALA A 110 7.46 48.14 -0.12
C ALA A 110 7.28 47.07 -1.22
N ARG A 111 6.09 47.02 -1.85
CA ARG A 111 5.71 45.89 -2.70
C ARG A 111 6.33 45.96 -4.10
N ALA A 112 7.42 45.22 -4.32
CA ALA A 112 7.79 44.73 -5.66
C ALA A 112 7.03 43.43 -5.95
N VAL A 113 6.52 43.28 -7.18
CA VAL A 113 5.87 42.05 -7.63
C VAL A 113 6.95 40.99 -7.81
N PRO A 114 6.85 39.81 -7.16
CA PRO A 114 7.85 38.76 -7.33
C PRO A 114 7.91 38.35 -8.81
N LYS A 115 9.11 38.44 -9.38
CA LYS A 115 9.37 38.03 -10.76
C LYS A 115 9.39 36.51 -10.81
N GLU A 116 8.44 35.92 -11.52
CA GLU A 116 8.37 34.47 -11.70
C GLU A 116 9.56 34.01 -12.54
N VAL A 117 10.47 33.25 -11.92
CA VAL A 117 11.60 32.62 -12.60
C VAL A 117 11.24 31.15 -12.80
N VAL A 118 10.83 30.80 -14.01
CA VAL A 118 10.61 29.40 -14.40
C VAL A 118 11.99 28.75 -14.54
N GLN A 119 12.27 27.75 -13.70
CA GLN A 119 13.42 26.86 -13.88
C GLN A 119 12.94 25.52 -14.45
N ASP A 120 13.68 24.99 -15.41
CA ASP A 120 13.46 23.64 -15.92
C ASP A 120 13.76 22.63 -14.81
N GLY A 121 12.69 22.07 -14.24
CA GLY A 121 12.78 20.93 -13.32
C GLY A 121 13.14 19.66 -14.08
N ALA A 122 13.83 18.74 -13.41
CA ALA A 122 14.09 17.41 -13.98
C ALA A 122 12.76 16.75 -14.42
N PRO A 123 12.73 16.03 -15.55
CA PRO A 123 11.51 15.43 -16.06
C PRO A 123 10.89 14.52 -14.99
N MET A 124 9.68 14.88 -14.59
CA MET A 124 8.83 14.09 -13.71
C MET A 124 8.29 12.88 -14.47
N LEU A 125 7.69 11.93 -13.74
CA LEU A 125 7.04 10.74 -14.29
C LEU A 125 6.08 11.17 -15.43
N GLY A 126 6.36 10.73 -16.65
CA GLY A 126 5.58 11.05 -17.84
C GLY A 126 4.23 10.31 -17.86
N ALA A 127 3.75 9.96 -19.05
CA ALA A 127 2.60 9.06 -19.17
C ALA A 127 2.94 7.67 -18.61
N VAL A 128 2.05 7.10 -17.79
CA VAL A 128 2.20 5.71 -17.32
C VAL A 128 1.72 4.78 -18.41
N LEU A 129 2.64 3.95 -18.92
CA LEU A 129 2.40 3.07 -20.04
C LEU A 129 2.20 1.62 -19.58
N PHE A 130 1.52 0.84 -20.41
CA PHE A 130 1.19 -0.55 -20.17
C PHE A 130 1.55 -1.36 -21.41
N LYS A 131 1.86 -2.65 -21.19
CA LYS A 131 2.12 -3.65 -22.23
C LYS A 131 1.33 -4.91 -21.92
N CYS A 132 1.14 -5.76 -22.92
CA CYS A 132 0.52 -7.07 -22.75
C CYS A 132 1.17 -8.03 -23.75
N PRO A 133 2.04 -8.96 -23.29
CA PRO A 133 2.77 -9.86 -24.19
C PRO A 133 1.87 -10.69 -25.11
N ASP A 134 0.66 -11.02 -24.64
CA ASP A 134 -0.29 -11.88 -25.35
C ASP A 134 -0.90 -11.22 -26.60
N ILE A 135 -0.99 -9.89 -26.64
CA ILE A 135 -1.60 -9.15 -27.76
C ILE A 135 -0.57 -8.58 -28.74
N GLY A 136 0.70 -8.47 -28.32
CA GLY A 136 1.80 -7.94 -29.13
C GLY A 136 2.74 -6.95 -28.42
N PRO A 137 3.70 -6.37 -29.16
CA PRO A 137 4.79 -5.55 -28.60
C PRO A 137 4.40 -4.10 -28.29
N GLN A 138 3.14 -3.72 -28.50
CA GLN A 138 2.67 -2.35 -28.34
C GLN A 138 2.68 -1.91 -26.86
N VAL A 139 3.08 -0.66 -26.65
CA VAL A 139 3.15 -0.02 -25.33
C VAL A 139 2.30 1.24 -25.38
N LEU A 140 1.20 1.23 -24.62
CA LEU A 140 0.14 2.24 -24.72
C LEU A 140 -0.33 2.69 -23.33
N PRO A 141 -0.96 3.88 -23.23
CA PRO A 141 -1.70 4.25 -22.03
C PRO A 141 -2.77 3.21 -21.69
N ARG A 142 -3.15 3.16 -20.41
CA ARG A 142 -4.04 2.11 -19.89
C ARG A 142 -5.35 1.93 -20.67
N GLU A 143 -6.02 3.03 -21.02
CA GLU A 143 -7.33 2.98 -21.67
C GLU A 143 -7.25 2.49 -23.12
N GLU A 144 -6.20 2.92 -23.83
CA GLU A 144 -5.88 2.44 -25.18
C GLU A 144 -5.47 0.97 -25.15
N MET A 145 -4.72 0.54 -24.12
CA MET A 145 -4.36 -0.87 -23.91
C MET A 145 -5.60 -1.73 -23.60
N GLU A 146 -6.50 -1.30 -22.71
CA GLU A 146 -7.77 -2.00 -22.44
C GLU A 146 -8.63 -2.11 -23.73
N SER A 147 -8.61 -1.08 -24.57
CA SER A 147 -9.32 -1.07 -25.86
C SER A 147 -8.66 -2.00 -26.89
N ALA A 148 -7.33 -2.05 -26.92
CA ALA A 148 -6.58 -2.94 -27.81
C ALA A 148 -6.79 -4.41 -27.45
N ILE A 149 -6.80 -4.76 -26.15
CA ILE A 149 -7.13 -6.11 -25.67
C ILE A 149 -8.55 -6.49 -26.11
N HIS A 150 -9.52 -5.56 -25.96
CA HIS A 150 -10.89 -5.82 -26.38
C HIS A 150 -10.99 -6.09 -27.89
N ARG A 151 -10.31 -5.29 -28.71
CA ARG A 151 -10.29 -5.48 -30.16
C ARG A 151 -9.60 -6.79 -30.55
N PHE A 152 -8.47 -7.10 -29.95
CA PHE A 152 -7.76 -8.37 -30.15
C PHE A 152 -8.69 -9.57 -29.87
N LEU A 153 -9.43 -9.54 -28.76
CA LEU A 153 -10.38 -10.62 -28.45
C LEU A 153 -11.51 -10.70 -29.49
N LEU A 154 -12.01 -9.58 -30.02
CA LEU A 154 -13.04 -9.64 -31.08
C LEU A 154 -12.47 -10.18 -32.40
N ASP A 155 -11.26 -9.77 -32.77
CA ASP A 155 -10.63 -10.19 -34.02
C ASP A 155 -10.28 -11.70 -34.02
N ASN A 156 -9.94 -12.27 -32.85
CA ASN A 156 -9.65 -13.72 -32.70
C ASN A 156 -10.90 -14.57 -32.45
N TYR A 157 -12.08 -13.97 -32.31
CA TYR A 157 -13.30 -14.71 -32.00
C TYR A 157 -13.72 -15.66 -33.14
N GLU A 158 -13.45 -15.31 -34.40
CA GLU A 158 -13.79 -16.16 -35.54
C GLU A 158 -12.95 -17.45 -35.60
N ASP A 159 -11.72 -17.40 -35.09
CA ASP A 159 -10.78 -18.55 -35.12
C ASP A 159 -11.08 -19.53 -33.98
N GLU A 160 -11.21 -19.04 -32.75
CA GLU A 160 -11.39 -19.85 -31.53
C GLU A 160 -12.51 -19.25 -30.65
N PRO A 161 -13.79 -19.42 -31.02
CA PRO A 161 -14.90 -18.74 -30.36
C PRO A 161 -15.12 -19.21 -28.92
N GLU A 162 -14.92 -20.49 -28.63
CA GLU A 162 -15.06 -21.07 -27.29
C GLU A 162 -14.06 -20.48 -26.28
N LEU A 163 -12.77 -20.46 -26.64
CA LEU A 163 -11.71 -19.91 -25.79
C LEU A 163 -11.82 -18.39 -25.68
N THR A 164 -12.02 -17.71 -26.80
CA THR A 164 -12.01 -16.25 -26.86
C THR A 164 -13.15 -15.64 -26.06
N SER A 165 -14.36 -16.20 -26.16
CA SER A 165 -15.50 -15.74 -25.38
C SER A 165 -15.31 -15.98 -23.86
N ALA A 166 -14.71 -17.12 -23.47
CA ALA A 166 -14.32 -17.35 -22.08
C ALA A 166 -13.32 -16.28 -21.59
N LEU A 167 -12.29 -15.98 -22.39
CA LEU A 167 -11.33 -14.92 -22.09
C LEU A 167 -12.00 -13.54 -21.98
N MET A 168 -12.98 -13.21 -22.83
CA MET A 168 -13.75 -11.97 -22.75
C MET A 168 -14.46 -11.81 -21.40
N ILE A 169 -15.09 -12.89 -20.90
CA ILE A 169 -15.78 -12.88 -19.60
C ILE A 169 -14.80 -12.56 -18.47
N TYR A 170 -13.62 -13.17 -18.46
CA TYR A 170 -12.61 -12.94 -17.41
C TYR A 170 -11.90 -11.58 -17.55
N THR A 171 -11.67 -11.13 -18.77
CA THR A 171 -10.80 -9.98 -19.08
C THR A 171 -11.54 -8.65 -19.06
N LEU A 172 -12.73 -8.58 -19.66
CA LEU A 172 -13.45 -7.32 -19.87
C LEU A 172 -14.27 -6.87 -18.65
N ASN A 173 -14.36 -7.74 -17.63
CA ASN A 173 -15.14 -7.50 -16.43
C ASN A 173 -14.23 -7.30 -15.21
N LYS A 174 -14.57 -6.33 -14.34
CA LYS A 174 -13.70 -5.92 -13.20
C LYS A 174 -14.03 -6.61 -11.89
N ASN A 175 -15.31 -6.98 -11.67
CA ASN A 175 -15.77 -7.52 -10.39
C ASN A 175 -15.64 -9.05 -10.36
N LYS A 176 -14.64 -9.55 -9.63
CA LYS A 176 -14.32 -10.98 -9.51
C LYS A 176 -15.47 -11.82 -8.95
N GLU A 177 -16.24 -11.29 -8.00
CA GLU A 177 -17.37 -12.02 -7.41
C GLU A 177 -18.50 -12.21 -8.43
N LYS A 178 -18.82 -11.15 -9.20
CA LYS A 178 -19.81 -11.23 -10.28
C LYS A 178 -19.36 -12.18 -11.39
N ILE A 179 -18.08 -12.14 -11.77
CA ILE A 179 -17.49 -13.07 -12.75
C ILE A 179 -17.69 -14.51 -12.29
N LYS A 180 -17.36 -14.81 -11.03
CA LYS A 180 -17.53 -16.15 -10.48
C LYS A 180 -18.99 -16.62 -10.52
N VAL A 181 -19.93 -15.77 -10.10
CA VAL A 181 -21.38 -16.08 -10.13
C VAL A 181 -21.88 -16.29 -11.56
N CYS A 182 -21.38 -15.50 -12.51
CA CYS A 182 -21.68 -15.64 -13.93
C CYS A 182 -21.22 -17.01 -14.45
N ILE A 183 -19.96 -17.36 -14.23
CA ILE A 183 -19.36 -18.64 -14.64
C ILE A 183 -20.09 -19.82 -14.01
N GLU A 184 -20.37 -19.78 -12.71
CA GLU A 184 -21.16 -20.82 -12.03
C GLU A 184 -22.56 -20.98 -12.63
N THR A 185 -23.15 -19.90 -13.16
CA THR A 185 -24.46 -19.95 -13.82
C THR A 185 -24.37 -20.53 -15.23
N LEU A 186 -23.35 -20.14 -16.01
CA LEU A 186 -23.08 -20.68 -17.34
C LEU A 186 -22.77 -22.18 -17.28
N ILE A 187 -21.92 -22.60 -16.34
CA ILE A 187 -21.61 -24.02 -16.11
C ILE A 187 -22.87 -24.81 -15.78
N LYS A 188 -23.79 -24.26 -14.97
CA LYS A 188 -25.07 -24.92 -14.67
C LYS A 188 -25.94 -25.07 -15.93
N TYR A 189 -25.92 -24.10 -16.84
CA TYR A 189 -26.64 -24.25 -18.11
C TYR A 189 -26.05 -25.39 -18.94
N LEU A 190 -24.72 -25.45 -19.07
CA LEU A 190 -24.04 -26.55 -19.78
C LEU A 190 -24.28 -27.90 -19.10
N ASP A 191 -24.13 -27.99 -17.78
CA ASP A 191 -24.36 -29.22 -17.00
C ASP A 191 -25.78 -29.75 -17.15
N ASN A 192 -26.79 -28.88 -17.20
CA ASN A 192 -28.17 -29.32 -17.38
C ASN A 192 -28.38 -29.99 -18.75
N ILE A 193 -27.71 -29.48 -19.79
CA ILE A 193 -27.76 -30.02 -21.15
C ILE A 193 -26.96 -31.33 -21.23
N ILE A 194 -25.72 -31.34 -20.72
CA ILE A 194 -24.85 -32.53 -20.70
C ILE A 194 -25.53 -33.70 -19.98
N ASN A 195 -26.15 -33.45 -18.83
CA ASN A 195 -26.79 -34.50 -18.04
C ASN A 195 -28.15 -34.94 -18.61
N ASN A 196 -28.82 -34.10 -19.40
CA ASN A 196 -30.15 -34.36 -19.95
C ASN A 196 -30.26 -33.93 -21.43
N PRO A 197 -29.53 -34.58 -22.34
CA PRO A 197 -29.37 -34.16 -23.73
C PRO A 197 -30.59 -34.41 -24.63
N SER A 198 -31.73 -34.85 -24.08
CA SER A 198 -32.99 -34.99 -24.83
C SER A 198 -34.12 -34.14 -24.24
N GLU A 199 -33.84 -33.37 -23.19
CA GLU A 199 -34.87 -32.61 -22.48
C GLU A 199 -34.86 -31.14 -22.89
N GLU A 200 -35.74 -30.79 -23.85
CA GLU A 200 -35.85 -29.45 -24.45
C GLU A 200 -36.02 -28.29 -23.46
N LYS A 201 -36.53 -28.56 -22.24
CA LYS A 201 -36.72 -27.51 -21.23
C LYS A 201 -35.39 -26.87 -20.82
N TYR A 202 -34.28 -27.61 -20.92
CA TYR A 202 -32.93 -27.12 -20.60
C TYR A 202 -32.25 -26.41 -21.77
N TRP A 203 -32.82 -26.50 -22.97
CA TRP A 203 -32.29 -25.84 -24.16
C TRP A 203 -32.77 -24.40 -24.31
N LYS A 204 -33.70 -23.94 -23.46
CA LYS A 204 -34.35 -22.63 -23.60
C LYS A 204 -34.03 -21.75 -22.39
N ILE A 205 -33.38 -20.62 -22.61
CA ILE A 205 -33.11 -19.60 -21.59
C ILE A 205 -33.83 -18.31 -21.99
N ARG A 206 -34.79 -17.87 -21.18
CA ARG A 206 -35.53 -16.62 -21.42
C ARG A 206 -34.64 -15.41 -21.18
N GLN A 207 -34.47 -14.54 -22.18
CA GLN A 207 -33.61 -13.35 -22.08
C GLN A 207 -34.08 -12.37 -21.00
N SER A 208 -35.39 -12.25 -20.78
CA SER A 208 -35.98 -11.38 -19.75
C SER A 208 -36.00 -12.00 -18.34
N ASN A 209 -35.42 -13.19 -18.14
CA ASN A 209 -35.36 -13.80 -16.82
C ASN A 209 -34.46 -12.97 -15.89
N LYS A 210 -34.97 -12.61 -14.71
CA LYS A 210 -34.24 -11.76 -13.76
C LYS A 210 -32.90 -12.36 -13.31
N ALA A 211 -32.84 -13.67 -13.06
CA ALA A 211 -31.60 -14.33 -12.66
C ALA A 211 -30.58 -14.36 -13.80
N PHE A 212 -31.03 -14.55 -15.04
CA PHE A 212 -30.17 -14.45 -16.22
C PHE A 212 -29.64 -13.02 -16.41
N GLN A 213 -30.51 -12.01 -16.33
CA GLN A 213 -30.13 -10.61 -16.50
C GLN A 213 -29.11 -10.14 -15.44
N GLU A 214 -29.35 -10.47 -14.17
CA GLU A 214 -28.51 -10.03 -13.06
C GLU A 214 -27.16 -10.76 -12.99
N ARG A 215 -27.09 -12.01 -13.47
CA ARG A 215 -25.88 -12.85 -13.32
C ARG A 215 -25.08 -13.01 -14.59
N VAL A 216 -25.74 -13.07 -15.75
CA VAL A 216 -25.12 -13.41 -17.04
C VAL A 216 -25.18 -12.21 -17.98
N ALA A 217 -26.38 -11.74 -18.36
CA ALA A 217 -26.52 -10.72 -19.42
C ALA A 217 -25.85 -9.37 -19.10
N CYS A 218 -25.61 -9.05 -17.82
CA CYS A 218 -24.91 -7.82 -17.44
C CYS A 218 -23.38 -7.89 -17.61
N MET A 219 -22.83 -9.04 -18.02
CA MET A 219 -21.40 -9.30 -18.15
C MET A 219 -20.99 -9.35 -19.63
N LYS A 220 -19.89 -8.67 -19.96
CA LYS A 220 -19.33 -8.67 -21.32
C LYS A 220 -18.75 -10.04 -21.69
N GLY A 221 -18.88 -10.47 -22.94
CA GLY A 221 -18.39 -11.77 -23.43
C GLY A 221 -19.38 -12.92 -23.25
N THR A 222 -20.50 -12.71 -22.53
CA THR A 222 -21.45 -13.79 -22.24
C THR A 222 -22.39 -14.12 -23.39
N GLU A 223 -22.74 -13.13 -24.20
CA GLU A 223 -23.54 -13.34 -25.40
C GLU A 223 -22.72 -14.12 -26.43
N GLU A 224 -21.49 -13.68 -26.67
CA GLU A 224 -20.51 -14.36 -27.51
C GLU A 224 -20.28 -15.80 -27.05
N PHE A 225 -20.16 -16.03 -25.73
CA PHE A 225 -20.03 -17.38 -25.17
C PHE A 225 -21.26 -18.26 -25.41
N LEU A 226 -22.47 -17.71 -25.24
CA LEU A 226 -23.70 -18.47 -25.50
C LEU A 226 -23.82 -18.83 -26.98
N LEU A 227 -23.50 -17.89 -27.88
CA LEU A 227 -23.49 -18.15 -29.32
C LEU A 227 -22.44 -19.22 -29.68
N ALA A 228 -21.21 -19.09 -29.17
CA ALA A 228 -20.15 -20.07 -29.33
C ALA A 228 -20.56 -21.45 -28.79
N ALA A 229 -21.25 -21.51 -27.66
CA ALA A 229 -21.72 -22.78 -27.09
C ALA A 229 -22.74 -23.51 -27.99
N GLY A 230 -23.45 -22.79 -28.88
CA GLY A 230 -24.49 -23.34 -29.73
C GLY A 230 -25.90 -22.83 -29.40
N PHE A 231 -26.02 -21.78 -28.58
CA PHE A 231 -27.29 -21.07 -28.43
C PHE A 231 -27.51 -20.11 -29.59
N SER A 232 -28.77 -19.94 -29.98
CA SER A 232 -29.21 -18.94 -30.95
C SER A 232 -30.33 -18.11 -30.35
N LEU A 233 -30.30 -16.78 -30.55
CA LEU A 233 -31.35 -15.90 -30.08
C LEU A 233 -32.56 -15.98 -31.03
N LYS A 234 -33.71 -16.40 -30.50
CA LYS A 234 -34.96 -16.56 -31.28
C LYS A 234 -36.14 -15.93 -30.54
N SER A 235 -37.06 -15.32 -31.30
CA SER A 235 -38.37 -14.89 -30.79
C SER A 235 -39.28 -16.11 -30.71
N LEU A 236 -39.82 -16.41 -29.53
CA LEU A 236 -40.75 -17.51 -29.32
C LEU A 236 -42.07 -16.99 -28.69
N PRO A 237 -43.21 -17.64 -28.99
CA PRO A 237 -44.46 -17.36 -28.31
C PRO A 237 -44.33 -17.60 -26.80
N PHE A 238 -44.72 -16.62 -26.00
CA PHE A 238 -44.72 -16.72 -24.55
C PHE A 238 -45.88 -15.92 -23.95
N GLU A 239 -46.73 -16.60 -23.16
CA GLU A 239 -47.99 -16.04 -22.65
C GLU A 239 -48.83 -15.46 -23.80
N ASP A 240 -49.18 -14.17 -23.74
CA ASP A 240 -50.05 -13.48 -24.71
C ASP A 240 -49.26 -12.68 -25.76
N GLY A 241 -47.97 -12.98 -25.95
CA GLY A 241 -47.10 -12.28 -26.89
C GLY A 241 -45.86 -13.06 -27.31
N GLU A 242 -44.83 -12.33 -27.71
CA GLU A 242 -43.53 -12.89 -28.08
C GLU A 242 -42.45 -12.47 -27.07
N ALA A 243 -41.51 -13.37 -26.79
CA ALA A 243 -40.33 -13.07 -25.99
C ALA A 243 -39.07 -13.68 -26.60
N MET A 244 -37.93 -13.05 -26.35
CA MET A 244 -36.63 -13.54 -26.82
C MET A 244 -36.09 -14.65 -25.90
N PHE A 245 -35.65 -15.73 -26.52
CA PHE A 245 -35.02 -16.88 -25.87
C PHE A 245 -33.69 -17.20 -26.54
N TYR A 246 -32.70 -17.55 -25.74
CA TYR A 246 -31.55 -18.32 -26.20
C TYR A 246 -31.98 -19.78 -26.31
N VAL A 247 -31.94 -20.32 -27.51
CA VAL A 247 -32.33 -21.70 -27.82
C VAL A 247 -31.10 -22.48 -28.26
N PHE A 248 -30.78 -23.53 -27.52
CA PHE A 248 -29.67 -24.44 -27.82
C PHE A 248 -29.99 -25.31 -29.03
N ASP A 249 -28.99 -25.58 -29.85
CA ASP A 249 -29.11 -26.44 -31.02
C ASP A 249 -29.26 -27.92 -30.63
N GLU A 250 -30.20 -28.62 -31.27
CA GLU A 250 -30.52 -30.02 -30.96
C GLU A 250 -29.39 -30.99 -31.36
N GLU A 251 -28.70 -30.74 -32.47
CA GLU A 251 -27.61 -31.58 -32.95
C GLU A 251 -26.41 -31.44 -32.02
N LEU A 252 -26.09 -30.20 -31.64
CA LEU A 252 -25.00 -29.91 -30.68
C LEU A 252 -25.30 -30.43 -29.27
N ALA A 253 -26.56 -30.65 -28.91
CA ALA A 253 -26.93 -31.19 -27.59
C ALA A 253 -26.50 -32.65 -27.44
N GLN A 254 -26.36 -33.39 -28.55
CA GLN A 254 -25.87 -34.77 -28.53
C GLN A 254 -24.34 -34.86 -28.40
N ASP A 255 -23.63 -33.78 -28.70
CA ASP A 255 -22.18 -33.69 -28.57
C ASP A 255 -21.76 -33.30 -27.14
N GLY A 256 -21.85 -34.29 -26.25
CA GLY A 256 -21.45 -34.12 -24.84
C GLY A 256 -19.95 -33.85 -24.66
N GLU A 257 -19.10 -34.33 -25.56
CA GLU A 257 -17.64 -34.11 -25.50
C GLU A 257 -17.31 -32.63 -25.76
N ARG A 258 -17.90 -32.04 -26.79
CA ARG A 258 -17.76 -30.60 -27.07
C ARG A 258 -18.24 -29.73 -25.91
N LEU A 259 -19.41 -30.04 -25.34
CA LEU A 259 -19.95 -29.30 -24.19
C LEU A 259 -19.06 -29.42 -22.94
N GLN A 260 -18.46 -30.60 -22.72
CA GLN A 260 -17.52 -30.81 -21.63
C GLN A 260 -16.22 -30.03 -21.86
N ASN A 261 -15.68 -30.04 -23.08
CA ASN A 261 -14.50 -29.24 -23.45
C ASN A 261 -14.76 -27.74 -23.24
N MET A 262 -15.92 -27.23 -23.66
CA MET A 262 -16.31 -25.83 -23.45
C MET A 262 -16.35 -25.46 -21.95
N LYS A 263 -16.92 -26.35 -21.13
CA LYS A 263 -16.95 -26.17 -19.67
C LYS A 263 -15.54 -26.13 -19.09
N ASP A 264 -14.65 -27.00 -19.54
CA ASP A 264 -13.27 -27.06 -19.06
C ASP A 264 -12.49 -25.82 -19.48
N VAL A 265 -12.66 -25.33 -20.71
CA VAL A 265 -12.12 -24.05 -21.19
C VAL A 265 -12.58 -22.89 -20.31
N LEU A 266 -13.89 -22.79 -20.00
CA LEU A 266 -14.43 -21.72 -19.16
C LEU A 266 -13.88 -21.78 -17.71
N LEU A 267 -13.55 -22.97 -17.21
CA LEU A 267 -12.96 -23.15 -15.87
C LEU A 267 -11.47 -22.83 -15.83
N GLN A 268 -10.74 -23.11 -16.91
CA GLN A 268 -9.29 -22.98 -16.98
C GLN A 268 -8.81 -21.64 -17.57
N ALA A 269 -9.69 -20.89 -18.24
CA ALA A 269 -9.31 -19.62 -18.85
C ALA A 269 -8.78 -18.61 -17.83
N GLU A 270 -7.61 -18.03 -18.13
CA GLU A 270 -6.99 -16.98 -17.34
C GLU A 270 -7.19 -15.60 -17.98
N PRO A 271 -7.51 -14.55 -17.20
CA PRO A 271 -7.72 -13.21 -17.75
C PRO A 271 -6.43 -12.62 -18.34
N ILE A 272 -6.52 -12.07 -19.54
CA ILE A 272 -5.46 -11.24 -20.12
C ILE A 272 -5.45 -9.90 -19.37
N ARG A 273 -4.32 -9.50 -18.80
CA ARG A 273 -4.22 -8.26 -18.01
C ARG A 273 -3.12 -7.34 -18.53
N PRO A 274 -3.38 -6.02 -18.58
CA PRO A 274 -2.34 -5.07 -18.90
C PRO A 274 -1.30 -5.03 -17.76
N GLU A 275 -0.06 -5.29 -18.13
CA GLU A 275 1.10 -5.19 -17.26
C GLU A 275 1.66 -3.77 -17.30
N LEU A 276 2.17 -3.29 -16.16
CA LEU A 276 2.80 -1.98 -16.12
C LEU A 276 4.10 -2.06 -16.93
N ASP A 277 4.23 -1.21 -17.95
CA ASP A 277 5.51 -1.08 -18.63
C ASP A 277 6.48 -0.28 -17.76
N ARG A 278 7.74 -0.72 -17.73
CA ARG A 278 8.76 -0.10 -16.88
C ARG A 278 9.27 1.21 -17.46
N ASP A 279 8.96 1.54 -18.72
CA ASP A 279 9.47 2.71 -19.44
C ASP A 279 10.99 2.88 -19.21
N THR A 280 11.72 1.77 -19.46
CA THR A 280 13.14 1.66 -19.14
C THR A 280 13.94 2.66 -19.93
N LYS A 281 14.58 3.59 -19.21
CA LYS A 281 15.40 4.66 -19.80
C LYS A 281 16.74 4.73 -19.13
N VAL A 282 17.75 5.12 -19.88
CA VAL A 282 19.12 5.27 -19.38
C VAL A 282 19.57 6.70 -19.61
N PHE A 283 20.15 7.29 -18.57
CA PHE A 283 20.56 8.68 -18.60
C PHE A 283 22.01 8.87 -18.17
N HIS A 284 22.66 9.88 -18.74
CA HIS A 284 23.87 10.46 -18.19
C HIS A 284 23.52 11.70 -17.34
N PRO A 285 24.15 11.90 -16.17
CA PRO A 285 24.01 13.12 -15.40
C PRO A 285 24.39 14.34 -16.25
N SER A 286 23.53 15.36 -16.32
CA SER A 286 23.86 16.61 -17.00
C SER A 286 24.67 17.55 -16.11
N ASN A 287 25.63 18.24 -16.71
CA ASN A 287 26.45 19.27 -16.04
C ASN A 287 25.67 20.55 -15.70
N SER A 288 24.42 20.67 -16.14
CA SER A 288 23.58 21.84 -15.92
C SER A 288 22.87 21.83 -14.56
N ALA A 289 22.70 20.66 -13.94
CA ALA A 289 21.97 20.50 -12.68
C ALA A 289 22.59 21.26 -11.49
N SER A 290 23.89 21.57 -11.54
CA SER A 290 24.60 22.32 -10.49
C SER A 290 24.55 23.85 -10.67
N LYS A 291 24.02 24.35 -11.78
CA LYS A 291 23.96 25.78 -12.08
C LYS A 291 22.64 26.38 -11.57
N PHE A 292 22.57 26.60 -10.27
CA PHE A 292 21.49 27.36 -9.65
C PHE A 292 21.88 28.85 -9.57
N ASN A 293 21.39 29.67 -10.51
CA ASN A 293 21.51 31.13 -10.42
C ASN A 293 20.13 31.71 -10.11
N ILE A 294 19.88 31.97 -8.82
CA ILE A 294 18.62 32.55 -8.35
C ILE A 294 18.92 33.94 -7.79
N PRO A 295 18.08 34.96 -8.07
CA PRO A 295 18.23 36.31 -7.50
C PRO A 295 18.17 36.34 -5.96
N ASP A 296 18.85 37.30 -5.34
CA ASP A 296 18.88 37.49 -3.89
C ASP A 296 17.49 37.70 -3.27
N GLU A 297 16.54 38.26 -4.03
CA GLU A 297 15.14 38.44 -3.63
C GLU A 297 14.47 37.12 -3.18
N PHE A 298 14.88 35.97 -3.75
CA PHE A 298 14.38 34.66 -3.34
C PHE A 298 14.68 34.32 -1.88
N TYR A 299 15.80 34.80 -1.35
CA TYR A 299 16.19 34.55 0.04
C TYR A 299 15.50 35.52 1.02
N THR A 300 14.76 36.52 0.52
CA THR A 300 14.01 37.44 1.36
C THR A 300 12.64 36.85 1.69
N ILE A 301 12.35 36.71 2.99
CA ILE A 301 11.09 36.10 3.43
C ILE A 301 9.92 37.01 3.08
N SER A 302 8.98 36.48 2.30
CA SER A 302 7.79 37.26 1.95
C SER A 302 6.78 37.27 3.11
N PRO A 303 5.93 38.31 3.21
CA PRO A 303 4.86 38.36 4.21
C PRO A 303 3.88 37.17 4.08
N GLU A 304 3.67 36.69 2.86
CA GLU A 304 2.81 35.54 2.55
C GLU A 304 3.41 34.22 3.04
N GLU A 305 4.72 34.01 2.88
CA GLU A 305 5.43 32.85 3.42
C GLU A 305 5.43 32.86 4.94
N LEU A 306 5.65 34.02 5.56
CA LEU A 306 5.60 34.16 7.02
C LEU A 306 4.20 33.76 7.53
N LYS A 307 3.13 34.26 6.92
CA LYS A 307 1.75 33.89 7.25
C LYS A 307 1.48 32.40 7.11
N LYS A 308 1.94 31.77 6.02
CA LYS A 308 1.81 30.32 5.80
C LYS A 308 2.59 29.51 6.83
N GLU A 309 3.79 29.93 7.22
CA GLU A 309 4.61 29.25 8.22
C GLU A 309 3.93 29.29 9.60
N HIS A 310 3.36 30.43 10.00
CA HIS A 310 2.59 30.52 11.24
C HIS A 310 1.34 29.65 11.21
N GLN A 311 0.60 29.60 10.09
CA GLN A 311 -0.54 28.70 9.95
C GLN A 311 -0.10 27.23 10.08
N ARG A 312 1.00 26.83 9.43
CA ARG A 312 1.55 25.48 9.54
C ARG A 312 1.94 25.14 10.99
N ARG A 313 2.52 26.10 11.72
CA ARG A 313 2.88 25.97 13.13
C ARG A 313 1.66 25.89 14.04
N GLU A 314 0.59 26.64 13.74
CA GLU A 314 -0.70 26.57 14.44
C GLU A 314 -1.32 25.19 14.27
N GLU A 315 -1.43 24.69 13.04
CA GLU A 315 -1.95 23.37 12.74
C GLU A 315 -1.11 22.24 13.35
N ALA A 316 0.22 22.38 13.36
CA ALA A 316 1.13 21.40 13.99
C ALA A 316 0.93 21.36 15.50
N THR A 317 0.81 22.52 16.13
CA THR A 317 0.48 22.69 17.55
C THR A 317 -0.86 22.06 17.89
N GLU A 318 -1.89 22.31 17.09
CA GLU A 318 -3.22 21.71 17.28
C GLU A 318 -3.19 20.19 17.12
N LYS A 319 -2.45 19.68 16.13
CA LYS A 319 -2.24 18.24 15.92
C LYS A 319 -1.53 17.58 17.12
N LEU A 320 -0.54 18.24 17.70
CA LEU A 320 0.17 17.77 18.90
C LEU A 320 -0.72 17.84 20.15
N GLY A 321 -1.60 18.83 20.23
CA GLY A 321 -2.54 19.02 21.35
C GLY A 321 -3.76 18.10 21.32
N MET A 322 -4.02 17.39 20.23
CA MET A 322 -5.14 16.46 20.08
C MET A 322 -4.69 15.01 20.33
N LEU A 323 -5.34 14.33 21.28
CA LEU A 323 -5.15 12.90 21.49
C LEU A 323 -5.61 12.12 20.26
N ARG A 324 -4.65 11.69 19.42
CA ARG A 324 -4.93 10.81 18.29
C ARG A 324 -5.18 9.38 18.77
N THR A 325 -6.39 8.89 18.50
CA THR A 325 -6.72 7.47 18.69
C THR A 325 -5.89 6.60 17.74
N LYS A 326 -5.70 5.33 18.09
CA LYS A 326 -5.01 4.36 17.23
C LYS A 326 -5.61 4.31 15.82
N ALA A 327 -6.94 4.34 15.72
CA ALA A 327 -7.67 4.35 14.46
C ALA A 327 -7.38 5.60 13.61
N MET A 328 -7.19 6.77 14.23
CA MET A 328 -6.79 7.98 13.48
C MET A 328 -5.39 7.85 12.90
N ARG A 329 -4.43 7.28 13.65
CA ARG A 329 -3.05 7.11 13.16
C ARG A 329 -2.98 6.12 12.01
N GLU A 330 -3.61 4.95 12.15
CA GLU A 330 -3.64 3.93 11.10
C GLU A 330 -4.34 4.44 9.83
N ARG A 331 -5.41 5.22 9.97
CA ARG A 331 -6.10 5.83 8.82
C ARG A 331 -5.22 6.85 8.09
N ASP A 332 -4.47 7.65 8.82
CA ASP A 332 -3.58 8.67 8.24
C ASP A 332 -2.35 8.01 7.58
N GLU A 333 -1.79 6.97 8.20
CA GLU A 333 -0.72 6.16 7.62
C GLU A 333 -1.17 5.48 6.32
N GLN A 334 -2.33 4.83 6.31
CA GLN A 334 -2.88 4.25 5.09
C GLN A 334 -3.17 5.30 4.01
N ARG A 335 -3.52 6.52 4.40
CA ARG A 335 -3.73 7.62 3.45
C ARG A 335 -2.42 8.04 2.80
N GLU A 336 -1.34 8.16 3.59
CA GLU A 336 -0.02 8.50 3.06
C GLU A 336 0.53 7.38 2.16
N LEU A 337 0.40 6.11 2.55
CA LEU A 337 0.82 4.99 1.69
C LEU A 337 0.06 4.94 0.35
N ARG A 338 -1.22 5.35 0.34
CA ARG A 338 -2.06 5.38 -0.88
C ARG A 338 -2.01 6.70 -1.63
N LYS A 339 -1.21 7.66 -1.17
CA LYS A 339 -1.10 9.00 -1.76
C LYS A 339 -0.60 8.95 -3.19
N TYR A 340 0.36 8.05 -3.45
CA TYR A 340 0.94 7.85 -4.76
C TYR A 340 0.63 6.43 -5.25
N ARG A 341 0.13 6.31 -6.48
CA ARG A 341 -0.12 4.99 -7.11
C ARG A 341 1.12 4.41 -7.77
N TYR A 342 2.00 5.27 -8.24
CA TYR A 342 3.21 4.92 -8.96
C TYR A 342 4.42 5.59 -8.32
N THR A 343 5.58 4.98 -8.53
CA THR A 343 6.88 5.51 -8.11
C THR A 343 7.86 5.44 -9.28
N LEU A 344 8.69 6.48 -9.39
CA LEU A 344 9.82 6.52 -10.32
C LEU A 344 11.08 6.06 -9.58
N LEU A 345 11.64 4.94 -10.02
CA LEU A 345 12.88 4.41 -9.47
C LEU A 345 14.04 4.79 -10.39
N ARG A 346 15.05 5.47 -9.85
CA ARG A 346 16.32 5.71 -10.52
C ARG A 346 17.42 4.95 -9.78
N VAL A 347 18.26 4.23 -10.53
CA VAL A 347 19.39 3.47 -10.01
C VAL A 347 20.66 4.02 -10.64
N ARG A 348 21.50 4.63 -9.81
CA ARG A 348 22.80 5.18 -10.19
C ARG A 348 23.86 4.11 -10.09
N PHE A 349 24.57 3.90 -11.19
CA PHE A 349 25.71 3.00 -11.28
C PHE A 349 27.04 3.72 -10.95
N PRO A 350 28.09 2.97 -10.58
CA PRO A 350 29.41 3.54 -10.28
C PRO A 350 30.09 4.26 -11.45
N ASP A 351 29.72 3.90 -12.69
CA ASP A 351 30.15 4.59 -13.92
C ASP A 351 29.45 5.95 -14.13
N GLY A 352 28.50 6.30 -13.26
CA GLY A 352 27.73 7.54 -13.31
C GLY A 352 26.41 7.41 -14.08
N VAL A 353 26.16 6.28 -14.75
CA VAL A 353 24.94 6.05 -15.54
C VAL A 353 23.74 5.88 -14.60
N ILE A 354 22.58 6.40 -15.01
CA ILE A 354 21.33 6.30 -14.25
C ILE A 354 20.32 5.47 -15.05
N LEU A 355 19.94 4.31 -14.52
CA LEU A 355 18.83 3.51 -15.03
C LEU A 355 17.53 3.99 -14.38
N GLN A 356 16.51 4.26 -15.18
CA GLN A 356 15.20 4.68 -14.73
C GLN A 356 14.15 3.61 -15.05
N GLY A 357 13.23 3.38 -14.11
CA GLY A 357 12.05 2.56 -14.33
C GLY A 357 10.83 3.05 -13.53
N VAL A 358 9.64 2.77 -14.05
CA VAL A 358 8.35 3.07 -13.43
C VAL A 358 7.79 1.84 -12.73
N PHE A 359 7.34 2.02 -11.49
CA PHE A 359 6.83 0.96 -10.63
C PHE A 359 5.50 1.39 -9.99
N ARG A 360 4.67 0.45 -9.58
CA ARG A 360 3.55 0.75 -8.66
C ARG A 360 4.11 0.97 -7.27
N ALA A 361 3.52 1.90 -6.51
CA ALA A 361 3.97 2.17 -5.14
C ALA A 361 3.84 0.95 -4.22
N ASN A 362 2.89 0.05 -4.51
CA ASN A 362 2.65 -1.18 -3.74
C ASN A 362 3.45 -2.40 -4.26
N GLU A 363 4.35 -2.22 -5.22
CA GLU A 363 5.22 -3.32 -5.65
C GLU A 363 6.26 -3.66 -4.58
N SER A 364 6.67 -4.92 -4.57
CA SER A 364 7.70 -5.42 -3.67
C SER A 364 9.07 -4.94 -4.11
N MET A 365 9.97 -4.75 -3.13
CA MET A 365 11.38 -4.48 -3.40
C MET A 365 12.03 -5.55 -4.29
N LYS A 366 11.58 -6.81 -4.22
CA LYS A 366 12.01 -7.91 -5.09
C LYS A 366 11.89 -7.57 -6.58
N SER A 367 10.79 -6.95 -6.99
CA SER A 367 10.57 -6.54 -8.39
C SER A 367 11.56 -5.46 -8.84
N ALA A 368 12.02 -4.59 -7.93
CA ALA A 368 13.05 -3.60 -8.22
C ALA A 368 14.44 -4.27 -8.40
N PHE A 369 14.76 -5.27 -7.58
CA PHE A 369 15.99 -6.07 -7.75
C PHE A 369 15.97 -6.90 -9.03
N GLU A 370 14.85 -7.58 -9.34
CA GLU A 370 14.65 -8.31 -10.60
C GLU A 370 14.83 -7.39 -11.80
N PHE A 371 14.19 -6.21 -11.78
CA PHE A 371 14.36 -5.20 -12.82
C PHE A 371 15.83 -4.81 -13.03
N VAL A 372 16.57 -4.50 -11.97
CA VAL A 372 18.00 -4.17 -12.12
C VAL A 372 18.74 -5.38 -12.70
N ARG A 373 18.49 -6.59 -12.19
CA ARG A 373 19.16 -7.83 -12.61
C ARG A 373 18.96 -8.15 -14.09
N GLU A 374 17.76 -7.95 -14.62
CA GLU A 374 17.43 -8.15 -16.03
C GLU A 374 18.18 -7.18 -16.96
N ASN A 375 18.51 -5.99 -16.48
CA ASN A 375 19.21 -4.95 -17.24
C ASN A 375 20.74 -4.99 -17.07
N LEU A 376 21.27 -5.90 -16.24
CA LEU A 376 22.71 -6.10 -16.06
C LEU A 376 23.29 -7.01 -17.15
N GLN A 377 24.49 -6.70 -17.62
CA GLN A 377 25.24 -7.62 -18.49
C GLN A 377 25.62 -8.91 -17.75
N ASN A 378 25.98 -8.80 -16.46
CA ASN A 378 26.34 -9.93 -15.60
C ASN A 378 25.25 -10.17 -14.55
N ASN A 379 24.15 -10.78 -14.98
CA ASN A 379 22.96 -11.05 -14.16
C ASN A 379 23.16 -12.07 -13.01
N TRP A 380 24.30 -12.77 -12.99
CA TRP A 380 24.63 -13.80 -11.99
C TRP A 380 25.40 -13.26 -10.78
N ILE A 381 25.96 -12.05 -10.86
CA ILE A 381 26.76 -11.47 -9.77
C ILE A 381 25.82 -10.84 -8.72
N PRO A 382 25.96 -11.14 -7.42
CA PRO A 382 25.20 -10.49 -6.37
C PRO A 382 25.52 -9.00 -6.25
N PHE A 383 24.50 -8.18 -6.02
CA PHE A 383 24.62 -6.74 -5.85
C PHE A 383 23.73 -6.23 -4.70
N HIS A 384 24.07 -5.03 -4.23
CA HIS A 384 23.36 -4.30 -3.19
C HIS A 384 22.86 -2.97 -3.75
N LEU A 385 21.63 -2.63 -3.40
CA LEU A 385 21.06 -1.29 -3.63
C LEU A 385 21.08 -0.52 -2.31
N ALA A 386 21.59 0.70 -2.34
CA ALA A 386 21.62 1.58 -1.17
C ALA A 386 20.83 2.86 -1.44
N THR A 387 20.17 3.39 -0.42
CA THR A 387 19.57 4.74 -0.50
C THR A 387 20.66 5.82 -0.58
N SER A 388 20.26 7.05 -0.87
CA SER A 388 21.18 8.21 -0.83
C SER A 388 21.86 8.40 0.54
N THR A 389 21.27 7.90 1.62
CA THR A 389 21.82 7.92 2.97
C THR A 389 22.85 6.80 3.23
N GLY A 390 23.07 5.90 2.27
CA GLY A 390 23.97 4.76 2.40
C GLY A 390 23.36 3.54 3.10
N SER A 391 22.05 3.58 3.43
CA SER A 391 21.36 2.43 4.01
C SER A 391 21.17 1.36 2.94
N LYS A 392 21.69 0.15 3.18
CA LYS A 392 21.52 -0.98 2.26
C LYS A 392 20.11 -1.53 2.38
N LEU A 393 19.46 -1.71 1.23
CA LEU A 393 18.12 -2.29 1.13
C LEU A 393 18.21 -3.80 0.93
N GLN A 394 17.26 -4.52 1.51
CA GLN A 394 17.11 -5.97 1.33
C GLN A 394 16.08 -6.29 0.25
N GLU A 395 16.24 -7.43 -0.43
CA GLU A 395 15.35 -7.85 -1.52
C GLU A 395 13.91 -8.13 -1.02
N GLU A 396 13.75 -8.56 0.24
CA GLU A 396 12.46 -8.88 0.86
C GLU A 396 11.94 -7.78 1.81
N GLU A 397 12.44 -6.55 1.70
CA GLU A 397 12.18 -5.47 2.68
C GLU A 397 10.78 -4.82 2.61
N GLY A 398 9.76 -5.54 2.14
CA GLY A 398 8.40 -5.04 1.99
C GLY A 398 8.15 -4.31 0.67
N THR A 399 7.24 -3.32 0.67
CA THR A 399 6.85 -2.56 -0.54
C THR A 399 7.56 -1.22 -0.67
N LEU A 400 7.64 -0.71 -1.90
CA LEU A 400 8.29 0.59 -2.19
C LEU A 400 7.65 1.76 -1.40
N ALA A 401 6.33 1.75 -1.21
CA ALA A 401 5.63 2.76 -0.43
C ALA A 401 5.96 2.69 1.07
N GLU A 402 6.02 1.48 1.63
CA GLU A 402 6.34 1.26 3.05
C GLU A 402 7.78 1.70 3.39
N LEU A 403 8.69 1.51 2.43
CA LEU A 403 10.09 1.94 2.53
C LEU A 403 10.29 3.45 2.29
N GLY A 404 9.23 4.21 2.01
CA GLY A 404 9.32 5.63 1.71
C GLY A 404 10.01 5.94 0.38
N LEU A 405 10.03 4.97 -0.55
CA LEU A 405 10.64 5.10 -1.88
C LEU A 405 9.69 5.70 -2.93
N ALA A 406 8.47 6.08 -2.54
CA ALA A 406 7.49 6.78 -3.39
C ALA A 406 7.41 8.28 -3.02
N PRO A 407 7.22 9.21 -3.98
CA PRO A 407 6.87 8.99 -5.39
C PRO A 407 8.06 8.89 -6.36
N ALA A 408 9.26 9.26 -5.93
CA ALA A 408 10.47 9.15 -6.73
C ALA A 408 11.65 8.92 -5.81
N THR A 409 12.54 8.00 -6.19
CA THR A 409 13.73 7.70 -5.40
C THR A 409 14.95 7.48 -6.29
N LEU A 410 16.12 7.77 -5.72
CA LEU A 410 17.42 7.49 -6.31
C LEU A 410 18.15 6.50 -5.41
N LEU A 411 18.43 5.32 -5.95
CA LEU A 411 19.24 4.28 -5.32
C LEU A 411 20.62 4.25 -5.96
N ASN A 412 21.62 3.85 -5.18
CA ASN A 412 22.97 3.63 -5.64
C ASN A 412 23.24 2.13 -5.74
N PHE A 413 23.74 1.71 -6.89
CA PHE A 413 24.13 0.33 -7.16
C PHE A 413 25.56 0.08 -6.70
N SER A 414 25.79 -1.07 -6.08
CA SER A 414 27.13 -1.58 -5.76
C SER A 414 27.16 -3.10 -5.85
N TRP A 415 28.22 -3.66 -6.42
CA TRP A 415 28.43 -5.10 -6.40
C TRP A 415 28.79 -5.60 -4.99
N ASP A 416 28.54 -6.89 -4.70
CA ASP A 416 29.03 -7.47 -3.46
C ASP A 416 30.57 -7.52 -3.44
N PRO A 417 31.25 -6.87 -2.48
CA PRO A 417 32.70 -6.80 -2.43
C PRO A 417 33.39 -8.16 -2.35
N SER A 418 32.74 -9.14 -1.72
CA SER A 418 33.31 -10.48 -1.49
C SER A 418 33.39 -11.23 -2.82
N VAL A 419 32.28 -11.24 -3.56
CA VAL A 419 32.20 -11.91 -4.87
C VAL A 419 33.04 -11.17 -5.90
N MET A 420 33.05 -9.84 -5.88
CA MET A 420 33.87 -9.04 -6.80
C MET A 420 35.36 -9.32 -6.67
N SER A 421 35.85 -9.58 -5.46
CA SER A 421 37.26 -9.89 -5.23
C SER A 421 37.64 -11.24 -5.85
N GLU A 422 36.75 -12.23 -5.80
CA GLU A 422 36.94 -13.55 -6.41
C GLU A 422 36.85 -13.50 -7.93
N VAL A 423 35.86 -12.78 -8.47
CA VAL A 423 35.67 -12.64 -9.92
C VAL A 423 36.82 -11.86 -10.56
N ALA A 424 37.29 -10.79 -9.92
CA ALA A 424 38.45 -10.04 -10.38
C ALA A 424 39.73 -10.90 -10.40
N ALA A 425 39.87 -11.84 -9.46
CA ALA A 425 40.99 -12.78 -9.43
C ALA A 425 40.93 -13.84 -10.53
N GLN A 426 39.72 -14.24 -10.98
CA GLN A 426 39.55 -15.31 -11.97
C GLN A 426 39.45 -14.81 -13.42
N GLN A 427 38.77 -13.68 -13.66
CA GLN A 427 38.38 -13.23 -15.00
C GLN A 427 38.88 -11.80 -15.34
N GLY A 428 39.62 -11.17 -14.43
CA GLY A 428 40.22 -9.85 -14.62
C GLY A 428 39.28 -8.66 -14.36
N GLN A 429 39.85 -7.46 -14.23
CA GLN A 429 39.14 -6.23 -13.86
C GLN A 429 38.26 -5.62 -14.97
N ALA A 430 38.18 -6.23 -16.17
CA ALA A 430 37.36 -5.69 -17.25
C ALA A 430 35.86 -5.89 -16.99
N ILE A 431 35.50 -7.01 -16.36
CA ILE A 431 34.11 -7.38 -16.03
C ILE A 431 33.53 -6.44 -14.96
N THR A 432 34.39 -5.83 -14.14
CA THR A 432 33.97 -4.95 -13.04
C THR A 432 33.58 -3.54 -13.50
N LYS A 433 33.85 -3.20 -14.76
CA LYS A 433 33.61 -1.85 -15.32
C LYS A 433 32.38 -1.77 -16.22
N ILE A 434 31.78 -2.90 -16.59
CA ILE A 434 30.59 -2.93 -17.45
C ILE A 434 29.41 -3.43 -16.62
N PHE A 435 28.40 -2.57 -16.48
CA PHE A 435 27.26 -2.83 -15.62
C PHE A 435 26.02 -3.19 -16.45
N LEU A 436 25.57 -2.28 -17.31
CA LEU A 436 24.36 -2.44 -18.12
C LEU A 436 24.64 -3.14 -19.45
N THR A 437 23.60 -3.73 -20.05
CA THR A 437 23.69 -4.37 -21.37
C THR A 437 24.03 -3.35 -22.48
N GLY A 438 24.70 -3.83 -23.54
CA GLY A 438 25.16 -2.98 -24.65
C GLY A 438 24.03 -2.25 -25.38
N ASP A 439 22.87 -2.90 -25.52
CA ASP A 439 21.70 -2.33 -26.19
C ASP A 439 21.15 -1.11 -25.42
N LEU A 440 21.11 -1.18 -24.09
CA LEU A 440 20.68 -0.08 -23.23
C LEU A 440 21.66 1.09 -23.24
N LEU A 441 22.97 0.80 -23.27
CA LEU A 441 24.00 1.82 -23.37
C LEU A 441 23.96 2.58 -24.71
N SER A 442 23.46 1.94 -25.77
CA SER A 442 23.27 2.61 -27.07
C SER A 442 22.11 3.62 -27.08
N THR A 443 21.20 3.53 -26.10
CA THR A 443 19.98 4.35 -26.00
C THR A 443 20.11 5.46 -24.95
N ILE A 444 21.33 5.77 -24.50
CA ILE A 444 21.57 6.77 -23.44
C ILE A 444 21.07 8.15 -23.86
N GLN A 445 20.30 8.77 -22.99
CA GLN A 445 19.82 10.15 -23.12
C GLN A 445 20.55 11.07 -22.13
N GLN A 446 20.59 12.37 -22.39
CA GLN A 446 21.05 13.35 -21.40
C GLN A 446 19.88 13.74 -20.50
N LEU A 447 20.11 13.77 -19.18
CA LEU A 447 19.08 14.10 -18.19
C LEU A 447 18.81 15.59 -18.04
#